data_AF-A0A2M8H7B2-F1
#
_entry.id   AF-A0A2M8H7B2-F1
#
_cell.length_a   1.000
_cell.length_b   1.000
_cell.length_c   1.000
_cell.angle_alpha   90.00
_cell.angle_beta   90.00
_cell.angle_gamma   90.00
#
_symmetry.space_group_name_H-M   'P 1'
#
loop_
_entity.id
_entity.type
_entity.pdbx_description
1 polymer ?
#
loop_
_entity_poly.entity_id
_entity_poly.type
_entity_poly.pdbx_seq_one_letter_code
_entity_poly.pdbx_strand_id
1 'polypeptide(L)'
;MKKQSGFTLIELMIVVAIVAILAAIALPAYQSYTKKAKFTEVIAATSAAKTAVEICYSNLNTLTGCTAGTNGIPANPSGATGLLQSLDTTNGVVTATAVGSSGTAAQGLNGETYVLTPTVTNNKLIWAPASSSTCTGAGIC
;
A
#
# COMPACT_ATOMS: atom_id res chain seq x y z
N MET A 1 -11.74 -57.32 22.73
CA MET A 1 -11.78 -55.90 23.13
C MET A 1 -10.55 -55.21 22.54
N LYS A 2 -10.71 -54.27 21.60
CA LYS A 2 -9.59 -53.49 21.06
C LYS A 2 -9.20 -52.44 22.11
N LYS A 3 -7.96 -52.45 22.60
CA LYS A 3 -7.44 -51.38 23.47
C LYS A 3 -7.45 -50.07 22.66
N GLN A 4 -8.21 -49.09 23.13
CA GLN A 4 -8.18 -47.74 22.58
C GLN A 4 -6.88 -47.07 23.05
N SER A 5 -5.91 -46.94 22.15
CA SER A 5 -4.70 -46.16 22.39
C SER A 5 -5.06 -44.68 22.24
N GLY A 6 -5.21 -43.97 23.36
CA GLY A 6 -5.36 -42.53 23.39
C GLY A 6 -4.01 -41.82 23.40
N PHE A 7 -3.99 -40.55 22.98
CA PHE A 7 -2.84 -39.67 23.14
C PHE A 7 -2.55 -39.40 24.62
N THR A 8 -1.28 -39.27 24.98
CA THR A 8 -0.84 -38.89 26.32
C THR A 8 -0.92 -37.38 26.51
N LEU A 9 -1.14 -36.94 27.75
CA LEU A 9 -1.09 -35.51 28.10
C LEU A 9 0.26 -34.87 27.76
N ILE A 10 1.36 -35.62 27.89
CA ILE A 10 2.70 -35.12 27.59
C ILE A 10 2.89 -34.90 26.08
N GLU A 11 2.37 -35.78 25.22
CA GLU A 11 2.42 -35.58 23.77
C GLU A 11 1.65 -34.33 23.36
N LEU A 12 0.46 -34.11 23.96
CA LEU A 12 -0.36 -32.94 23.65
C LEU A 12 0.33 -31.64 24.10
N MET A 13 0.98 -31.64 25.27
CA MET A 13 1.74 -30.49 25.77
C MET A 13 2.93 -30.13 24.87
N ILE A 14 3.67 -31.12 24.37
CA ILE A 14 4.80 -30.89 23.46
C ILE A 14 4.31 -30.29 22.14
N VAL A 15 3.21 -30.80 21.58
CA VAL A 15 2.65 -30.27 20.33
C VAL A 15 2.24 -28.81 20.50
N VAL A 16 1.56 -28.45 21.60
CA VAL A 16 1.16 -27.07 21.87
C VAL A 16 2.38 -26.15 22.02
N ALA A 17 3.44 -26.61 22.68
CA ALA A 17 4.68 -25.83 22.83
C ALA A 17 5.34 -25.55 21.47
N ILE A 18 5.41 -26.54 20.58
CA ILE A 18 5.97 -26.36 19.22
C ILE A 18 5.11 -25.39 18.42
N VAL A 19 3.78 -25.54 18.43
CA VAL A 19 2.86 -24.65 17.72
C VAL A 19 2.96 -23.22 18.24
N ALA A 20 3.12 -23.02 19.55
CA ALA A 20 3.29 -21.70 20.14
C ALA A 20 4.56 -20.98 19.63
N ILE A 21 5.69 -21.70 19.54
CA ILE A 21 6.95 -21.15 19.01
C ILE A 21 6.79 -20.79 17.53
N LEU A 22 6.21 -21.68 16.72
CA LEU A 22 5.98 -21.44 15.30
C LEU A 22 5.03 -20.25 15.08
N ALA A 23 3.95 -20.15 15.86
CA ALA A 23 2.99 -19.06 15.77
C ALA A 23 3.63 -17.70 16.12
N ALA A 24 4.51 -17.64 17.12
CA ALA A 24 5.19 -16.41 17.51
C ALA A 24 6.03 -15.80 16.37
N ILE A 25 6.62 -16.63 15.51
CA ILE A 25 7.42 -16.20 14.36
C ILE A 25 6.54 -15.98 13.12
N ALA A 26 5.59 -16.88 12.88
CA ALA A 26 4.77 -16.86 11.67
C ALA A 26 3.73 -15.72 11.67
N LEU A 27 3.14 -15.40 12.81
CA LEU A 27 2.08 -14.38 12.88
C LEU A 27 2.55 -12.98 12.49
N PRO A 28 3.67 -12.44 13.02
CA PRO A 28 4.18 -11.14 12.59
C PRO A 28 4.53 -11.10 11.10
N ALA A 29 5.16 -12.16 10.58
CA ALA A 29 5.51 -12.27 9.17
C ALA A 29 4.26 -12.29 8.26
N TYR A 30 3.24 -13.05 8.65
CA TYR A 30 1.97 -13.11 7.93
C TYR A 30 1.22 -11.77 7.96
N GLN A 31 1.24 -11.06 9.10
CA GLN A 31 0.68 -9.72 9.21
C GLN A 31 1.38 -8.74 8.27
N SER A 32 2.71 -8.72 8.23
CA SER A 32 3.45 -7.86 7.29
C SER A 32 3.17 -8.21 5.83
N TYR A 33 3.10 -9.51 5.50
CA TYR A 33 2.76 -9.95 4.14
C TYR A 33 1.36 -9.51 3.71
N THR A 34 0.36 -9.69 4.58
CA THR A 34 -1.01 -9.26 4.30
C THR A 34 -1.15 -7.75 4.19
N LYS A 35 -0.43 -6.97 5.00
CA LYS A 35 -0.36 -5.50 4.85
C LYS A 35 0.25 -5.08 3.51
N LYS A 36 1.35 -5.71 3.10
CA LYS A 36 1.98 -5.44 1.80
C LYS A 36 1.06 -5.78 0.63
N ALA A 37 0.38 -6.94 0.69
CA ALA A 37 -0.60 -7.33 -0.31
C ALA A 37 -1.75 -6.31 -0.42
N LYS A 38 -2.29 -5.88 0.71
CA LYS A 38 -3.32 -4.83 0.78
C LYS A 38 -2.84 -3.49 0.21
N PHE A 39 -1.61 -3.10 0.52
CA PHE A 39 -1.04 -1.85 0.03
C PHE A 39 -0.83 -1.82 -1.50
N THR A 40 -0.79 -2.98 -2.17
CA THR A 40 -0.73 -3.02 -3.65
C THR A 40 -1.95 -2.37 -4.31
N GLU A 41 -3.11 -2.36 -3.66
CA GLU A 41 -4.30 -1.65 -4.14
C GLU A 41 -4.08 -0.13 -4.17
N VAL A 42 -3.46 0.40 -3.10
CA VAL A 42 -3.10 1.83 -3.00
C VAL A 42 -2.08 2.21 -4.06
N ILE A 43 -1.08 1.35 -4.30
CA ILE A 43 -0.10 1.55 -5.38
C ILE A 43 -0.81 1.53 -6.74
N ALA A 44 -1.68 0.55 -6.99
CA ALA A 44 -2.39 0.42 -8.26
C ALA A 44 -3.29 1.62 -8.56
N ALA A 45 -3.91 2.21 -7.53
CA ALA A 45 -4.74 3.41 -7.66
C ALA A 45 -3.96 4.62 -8.21
N THR A 46 -2.63 4.67 -8.05
CA THR A 46 -1.81 5.76 -8.61
C THR A 46 -1.60 5.67 -10.13
N SER A 47 -1.86 4.52 -10.75
CA SER A 47 -1.54 4.27 -12.16
C SER A 47 -2.22 5.27 -13.11
N ALA A 48 -3.53 5.50 -12.92
CA ALA A 48 -4.28 6.43 -13.76
C ALA A 48 -3.78 7.88 -13.62
N ALA A 49 -3.45 8.31 -12.39
CA ALA A 49 -2.90 9.64 -12.14
C ALA A 49 -1.52 9.81 -12.78
N LYS A 50 -0.64 8.80 -12.71
CA LYS A 50 0.67 8.83 -13.40
C LYS A 50 0.52 9.05 -14.89
N THR A 51 -0.34 8.27 -15.54
CA THR A 51 -0.59 8.42 -16.99
C THR A 51 -1.16 9.80 -17.32
N ALA A 52 -2.07 10.33 -16.51
CA ALA A 52 -2.61 11.66 -16.71
C ALA A 52 -1.53 12.76 -16.57
N VAL A 53 -0.61 12.62 -15.61
CA VAL A 53 0.54 13.53 -15.45
C VAL A 53 1.48 13.44 -16.65
N GLU A 54 1.75 12.25 -17.18
CA GLU A 54 2.58 12.07 -18.39
C GLU A 54 1.98 12.76 -19.61
N ILE A 55 0.67 12.67 -19.79
CA ILE A 55 -0.06 13.38 -20.86
C ILE A 55 0.00 14.89 -20.63
N CYS A 56 -0.26 15.36 -19.41
CA CYS A 56 -0.18 16.77 -19.06
C CYS A 56 1.21 17.35 -19.33
N TYR A 57 2.26 16.65 -18.90
CA TYR A 57 3.65 17.04 -19.15
C TYR A 57 3.96 17.09 -20.66
N SER A 58 3.47 16.11 -21.42
CA SER A 58 3.67 16.07 -22.88
C SER A 58 3.01 17.25 -23.59
N ASN A 59 1.90 17.78 -23.06
CA ASN A 59 1.21 18.94 -23.61
C ASN A 59 1.83 20.28 -23.19
N LEU A 60 2.23 20.40 -21.92
CA LEU A 60 2.70 21.65 -21.33
C LEU A 60 4.22 21.83 -21.36
N ASN A 61 4.97 20.74 -21.56
CA ASN A 61 6.42 20.65 -21.34
C ASN A 61 6.89 21.11 -19.93
N THR A 62 5.96 21.13 -18.97
CA THR A 62 6.22 21.45 -17.56
C THR A 62 5.30 20.62 -16.67
N LEU A 63 5.76 20.31 -15.47
CA LEU A 63 4.94 19.67 -14.43
C LEU A 63 4.09 20.70 -13.67
N THR A 64 4.44 22.00 -13.78
CA THR A 64 3.66 23.06 -13.14
C THR A 64 2.28 23.14 -13.79
N GLY A 65 1.24 23.11 -12.97
CA GLY A 65 -0.14 23.07 -13.46
C GLY A 65 -0.62 21.66 -13.84
N CYS A 66 0.21 20.62 -13.73
CA CYS A 66 -0.25 19.23 -13.76
C CYS A 66 -0.82 18.86 -12.38
N THR A 67 -1.99 19.43 -12.07
CA THR A 67 -2.70 19.28 -10.81
C THR A 67 -4.07 18.65 -11.05
N ALA A 68 -4.59 17.92 -10.07
CA ALA A 68 -5.89 17.30 -10.12
C ALA A 68 -7.00 18.27 -10.55
N GLY A 69 -7.85 17.85 -11.48
CA GLY A 69 -8.93 18.66 -12.04
C GLY A 69 -8.49 19.71 -13.07
N THR A 70 -7.22 19.75 -13.45
CA THR A 70 -6.68 20.71 -14.42
C THR A 70 -5.88 20.02 -15.53
N ASN A 71 -5.77 20.65 -16.70
CA ASN A 71 -4.90 20.22 -17.80
C ASN A 71 -5.04 18.73 -18.19
N GLY A 72 -6.27 18.21 -18.12
CA GLY A 72 -6.59 16.82 -18.49
C GLY A 72 -6.38 15.78 -17.37
N ILE A 73 -5.98 16.21 -16.17
CA ILE A 73 -5.89 15.33 -15.00
C ILE A 73 -7.26 15.26 -14.32
N PRO A 74 -7.79 14.04 -14.04
CA PRO A 74 -9.02 13.87 -13.29
C PRO A 74 -8.98 14.60 -11.94
N ALA A 75 -10.14 15.06 -11.47
CA ALA A 75 -10.26 15.55 -10.10
C ALA A 75 -9.98 14.40 -9.10
N ASN A 76 -9.51 14.77 -7.92
CA ASN A 76 -9.27 13.80 -6.85
C ASN A 76 -10.57 13.05 -6.51
N PRO A 77 -10.50 11.73 -6.22
CA PRO A 77 -11.66 10.97 -5.79
C PRO A 77 -12.24 11.56 -4.51
N SER A 78 -13.56 11.65 -4.43
CA SER A 78 -14.27 12.08 -3.24
C SER A 78 -14.45 10.92 -2.26
N GLY A 79 -13.74 11.00 -1.13
CA GLY A 79 -13.82 9.99 -0.07
C GLY A 79 -12.98 8.74 -0.33
N ALA A 80 -13.07 7.78 0.60
CA ALA A 80 -12.30 6.54 0.53
C ALA A 80 -12.92 5.56 -0.48
N THR A 81 -12.08 4.93 -1.30
CA THR A 81 -12.46 3.85 -2.22
C THR A 81 -11.62 2.62 -1.90
N GLY A 82 -12.25 1.57 -1.37
CA GLY A 82 -11.51 0.37 -0.96
C GLY A 82 -10.47 0.69 0.13
N LEU A 83 -9.20 0.39 -0.14
CA LEU A 83 -8.07 0.67 0.76
C LEU A 83 -7.40 2.03 0.53
N LEU A 84 -7.86 2.79 -0.47
CA LEU A 84 -7.39 4.15 -0.75
C LEU A 84 -8.24 5.16 0.02
N GLN A 85 -7.62 5.94 0.91
CA GLN A 85 -8.28 7.03 1.62
C GLN A 85 -8.36 8.30 0.79
N SER A 86 -7.27 8.63 0.11
CA SER A 86 -7.18 9.80 -0.75
C SER A 86 -6.13 9.60 -1.83
N LEU A 87 -6.34 10.29 -2.94
CA LEU A 87 -5.36 10.46 -4.00
C LEU A 87 -5.32 11.94 -4.30
N ASP A 88 -4.12 12.51 -4.31
CA ASP A 88 -3.88 13.89 -4.71
C ASP A 88 -2.83 13.94 -5.82
N THR A 89 -2.99 14.87 -6.74
CA THR A 89 -1.97 15.17 -7.75
C THR A 89 -1.73 16.67 -7.76
N THR A 90 -0.51 17.09 -7.43
CA THR A 90 -0.14 18.51 -7.37
C THR A 90 1.19 18.72 -8.10
N ASN A 91 1.17 19.55 -9.16
CA ASN A 91 2.34 19.83 -9.98
C ASN A 91 3.14 18.58 -10.40
N GLY A 92 2.43 17.52 -10.82
CA GLY A 92 2.99 16.24 -11.23
C GLY A 92 3.36 15.28 -10.11
N VAL A 93 3.36 15.71 -8.85
CA VAL A 93 3.56 14.82 -7.69
C VAL A 93 2.25 14.12 -7.38
N VAL A 94 2.27 12.79 -7.37
CA VAL A 94 1.09 11.95 -7.06
C VAL A 94 1.24 11.41 -5.65
N THR A 95 0.27 11.69 -4.79
CA THR A 95 0.24 11.22 -3.39
C THR A 95 -0.99 10.36 -3.17
N ALA A 96 -0.79 9.07 -2.92
CA ALA A 96 -1.85 8.18 -2.44
C ALA A 96 -1.71 7.95 -0.94
N THR A 97 -2.83 7.97 -0.23
CA THR A 97 -2.88 7.68 1.22
C THR A 97 -3.76 6.46 1.43
N ALA A 98 -3.25 5.47 2.16
CA ALA A 98 -4.03 4.32 2.57
C ALA A 98 -5.11 4.71 3.59
N VAL A 99 -6.13 3.87 3.75
CA VAL A 99 -7.07 3.97 4.87
C VAL A 99 -6.33 3.92 6.21
N GLY A 100 -6.71 4.82 7.11
CA GLY A 100 -6.20 4.86 8.48
C GLY A 100 -6.89 3.83 9.38
N SER A 101 -6.42 3.75 10.62
CA SER A 101 -7.00 2.91 11.67
C SER A 101 -8.44 3.33 12.04
N SER A 102 -8.87 4.51 11.60
CA SER A 102 -10.20 5.09 11.82
C SER A 102 -11.00 5.07 10.52
N GLY A 103 -11.70 3.96 10.28
CA GLY A 103 -12.56 3.71 9.13
C GLY A 103 -13.05 2.26 9.14
N THR A 104 -14.12 1.94 8.40
CA THR A 104 -14.73 0.59 8.33
C THR A 104 -13.82 -0.50 7.75
N ALA A 105 -12.54 -0.22 7.50
CA ALA A 105 -11.55 -1.15 6.99
C ALA A 105 -10.14 -0.85 7.52
N ALA A 106 -9.95 -0.69 8.83
CA ALA A 106 -8.63 -0.74 9.46
C ALA A 106 -8.03 -2.16 9.32
N GLN A 107 -7.65 -2.52 8.09
CA GLN A 107 -7.21 -3.84 7.66
C GLN A 107 -5.72 -4.07 7.98
N GLY A 108 -5.20 -3.41 9.02
CA GLY A 108 -3.78 -3.39 9.38
C GLY A 108 -2.95 -2.25 8.76
N LEU A 109 -3.59 -1.37 7.98
CA LEU A 109 -3.02 -0.13 7.45
C LEU A 109 -3.31 1.04 8.40
N ASN A 110 -2.44 2.05 8.39
CA ASN A 110 -2.43 3.16 9.36
C ASN A 110 -2.27 4.51 8.67
N GLY A 111 -2.78 4.66 7.44
CA GLY A 111 -2.67 5.90 6.70
C GLY A 111 -1.31 6.08 6.02
N GLU A 112 -0.63 4.98 5.71
CA GLU A 112 0.66 5.04 5.02
C GLU A 112 0.51 5.73 3.64
N THR A 113 1.47 6.57 3.30
CA THR A 113 1.49 7.35 2.07
C THR A 113 2.43 6.73 1.05
N TYR A 114 2.01 6.74 -0.20
CA TYR A 114 2.82 6.44 -1.37
C TYR A 114 2.91 7.71 -2.22
N VAL A 115 4.06 8.38 -2.13
CA VAL A 115 4.33 9.64 -2.82
C VAL A 115 5.23 9.35 -4.01
N LEU A 116 4.83 9.81 -5.19
CA LEU A 116 5.53 9.59 -6.43
C LEU A 116 5.94 10.93 -7.01
N THR A 117 7.24 11.13 -7.14
CA THR A 117 7.80 12.35 -7.73
C THR A 117 8.43 11.97 -9.07
N PRO A 118 7.92 12.49 -10.19
CA PRO A 118 8.50 12.22 -11.48
C PRO A 118 9.77 13.07 -11.68
N THR A 119 10.82 12.44 -12.20
CA THR A 119 12.02 13.12 -12.64
C THR A 119 12.01 13.17 -14.17
N VAL A 120 12.20 14.35 -14.75
CA VAL A 120 12.30 14.50 -16.20
C VAL A 120 13.69 14.06 -16.65
N THR A 121 13.77 13.14 -17.60
CA THR A 121 15.02 12.71 -18.24
C THR A 121 14.76 12.45 -19.72
N ASN A 122 15.49 13.12 -20.61
CA ASN A 122 15.29 13.01 -22.07
C ASN A 122 13.82 13.19 -22.49
N ASN A 123 13.14 14.23 -21.99
CA ASN A 123 11.71 14.50 -22.23
C ASN A 123 10.74 13.38 -21.79
N LYS A 124 11.20 12.44 -20.96
CA LYS A 124 10.38 11.37 -20.38
C LYS A 124 10.31 11.53 -18.86
N LEU A 125 9.16 11.21 -18.28
CA LEU A 125 9.02 11.11 -16.83
C LEU A 125 9.52 9.75 -16.34
N ILE A 126 10.45 9.77 -15.39
CA ILE A 126 10.90 8.60 -14.64
C ILE A 126 10.26 8.68 -13.26
N TRP A 127 9.46 7.67 -12.91
CA TRP A 127 8.76 7.61 -11.64
C TRP A 127 9.57 6.85 -10.59
N ALA A 128 9.75 7.48 -9.44
CA ALA A 128 10.26 6.81 -8.24
C ALA A 128 9.41 7.21 -7.03
N PRO A 129 9.24 6.30 -6.04
CA PRO A 129 8.70 6.70 -4.75
C PRO A 129 9.61 7.74 -4.11
N ALA A 130 9.03 8.83 -3.61
CA ALA A 130 9.76 9.83 -2.86
C ALA A 130 10.16 9.27 -1.49
N SER A 131 11.28 9.77 -0.93
CA SER A 131 11.72 9.43 0.43
C SER A 131 10.73 9.85 1.52
N SER A 132 9.78 10.73 1.21
CA SER A 132 8.66 11.10 2.08
C SER A 132 7.53 10.06 2.12
N SER A 133 7.58 9.01 1.30
CA SER A 133 6.59 7.92 1.31
C SER A 133 6.72 7.11 2.60
N THR A 134 5.73 7.19 3.49
CA THR A 134 5.79 6.50 4.79
C THR A 134 5.65 4.98 4.66
N CYS A 135 5.17 4.48 3.51
CA CYS A 135 5.09 3.05 3.24
C CYS A 135 6.47 2.34 3.20
N THR A 136 7.54 3.09 2.89
CA THR A 136 8.92 2.57 2.88
C THR A 136 9.42 2.25 4.29
N GLY A 137 9.19 3.17 5.23
CA GLY A 137 9.50 2.96 6.64
C GLY A 137 8.64 1.86 7.27
N ALA A 138 7.42 1.66 6.77
CA ALA A 138 6.55 0.55 7.17
C ALA A 138 6.90 -0.80 6.53
N GLY A 139 7.81 -0.83 5.54
CA GLY A 139 8.22 -2.07 4.84
C GLY A 139 7.13 -2.69 3.97
N ILE A 140 6.12 -1.91 3.56
CA ILE A 140 4.98 -2.36 2.75
C ILE A 140 5.06 -1.86 1.30
N CYS A 141 5.98 -0.95 1.02
CA CYS A 141 6.53 -0.58 -0.27
C CYS A 141 8.05 -0.40 -0.05
#